data_AF-A0A537NCG2-F1
#
_entry.id   AF-A0A537NCG2-F1
#
_cell.length_a   1.000
_cell.length_b   1.000
_cell.length_c   1.000
_cell.angle_alpha   90.00
_cell.angle_beta   90.00
_cell.angle_gamma   90.00
#
_symmetry.space_group_name_H-M   'P 1'
#
loop_
_entity.id
_entity.type
_entity.pdbx_description
1 polymer ?
#
loop_
_entity_poly.entity_id
_entity_poly.type
_entity_poly.pdbx_seq_one_letter_code
_entity_poly.pdbx_strand_id
1 'polypeptide(L)'
;MPRPISRAAAEDLPMQQRQLPEVLLPKGLLLKGCRLLAWVTGVVLALSLLSGSAAAQPYPSKPIHLVVPFAAGGAADLVARLVGHALEERLGQAVVIDNRPGATGTVGSLAVARAAPDGYTILVTVISSHAVQPALKKNPPFDPIADFAPIVRIANSIQTLVARNNLPASNAAELVAYAKQNPGKVNYGSSGVGSLPHLGGKMMERAAGIEMVHVPFSGDAPAMNAIISENLDILLTPSARSYVEAKNVKLIGISSLQRSPATPAWPTLNETGLPGFKLVSWVGLMGPAATPAEIVARLNRAMTDALGDPSVRSRLEQIGYSVAGGSPSEFADAIRNDIARFKALNINIE
;
A
#
# COMPACT_ATOMS: atom_id res chain seq x y z
N MET A 1 1.47 -55.32 27.70
CA MET A 1 1.12 -56.21 28.82
C MET A 1 -0.25 -55.84 29.36
N PRO A 2 -1.32 -56.60 29.06
CA PRO A 2 -2.58 -56.51 29.79
C PRO A 2 -2.66 -57.61 30.85
N ARG A 3 -2.95 -57.26 32.11
CA ARG A 3 -3.23 -58.25 33.17
C ARG A 3 -4.69 -58.70 33.14
N PRO A 4 -4.99 -59.98 33.37
CA PRO A 4 -6.34 -60.53 33.39
C PRO A 4 -6.91 -60.55 34.82
N ILE A 5 -8.23 -60.39 34.95
CA ILE A 5 -9.00 -60.68 36.18
C ILE A 5 -10.30 -61.33 35.70
N SER A 6 -10.35 -62.66 35.62
CA SER A 6 -10.84 -63.60 36.64
C SER A 6 -12.37 -63.62 36.77
N ARG A 7 -12.96 -64.73 36.29
CA ARG A 7 -14.32 -65.21 36.55
C ARG A 7 -14.46 -65.67 38.01
N ALA A 8 -15.50 -65.24 38.68
CA ALA A 8 -16.17 -65.95 39.78
C ALA A 8 -17.64 -65.50 39.74
N ALA A 9 -18.57 -66.39 39.38
CA ALA A 9 -19.28 -67.33 40.25
C ALA A 9 -20.66 -66.74 40.58
N ALA A 10 -21.68 -67.38 40.00
CA ALA A 10 -23.08 -67.11 40.23
C ALA A 10 -23.45 -67.54 41.65
N GLU A 11 -24.16 -66.68 42.37
CA GLU A 11 -24.82 -67.01 43.62
C GLU A 11 -26.26 -66.52 43.53
N ASP A 12 -27.17 -67.50 43.47
CA ASP A 12 -28.62 -67.35 43.51
C ASP A 12 -29.06 -66.86 44.89
N LEU A 13 -29.81 -65.74 44.94
CA LEU A 13 -30.62 -65.35 46.10
C LEU A 13 -31.98 -64.79 45.65
N PRO A 14 -33.06 -65.03 46.42
CA PRO A 14 -34.41 -65.12 45.91
C PRO A 14 -35.11 -63.76 45.72
N MET A 15 -36.06 -63.76 44.78
CA MET A 15 -37.02 -62.69 44.55
C MET A 15 -37.79 -62.34 45.82
N GLN A 16 -37.56 -61.14 46.35
CA GLN A 16 -38.46 -60.50 47.29
C GLN A 16 -39.15 -59.34 46.57
N GLN A 17 -40.41 -59.58 46.19
CA GLN A 17 -41.32 -58.59 45.59
C GLN A 17 -41.46 -57.38 46.52
N ARG A 18 -40.77 -56.28 46.19
CA ARG A 18 -41.16 -54.96 46.69
C ARG A 18 -42.20 -54.41 45.73
N GLN A 19 -43.46 -54.44 46.16
CA GLN A 19 -44.53 -53.66 45.57
C GLN A 19 -44.11 -52.18 45.57
N LEU A 20 -43.94 -51.61 44.38
CA LEU A 20 -43.87 -50.16 44.20
C LEU A 20 -45.26 -49.58 44.45
N PRO A 21 -45.41 -48.51 45.22
CA PRO A 21 -46.70 -47.83 45.34
C PRO A 21 -47.08 -47.27 43.97
N GLU A 22 -48.27 -47.63 43.51
CA GLU A 22 -48.89 -47.09 42.30
C GLU A 22 -49.17 -45.60 42.54
N VAL A 23 -48.24 -44.74 42.11
CA VAL A 23 -48.42 -43.28 42.16
C VAL A 23 -49.46 -42.92 41.11
N LEU A 24 -50.72 -42.80 41.54
CA LEU A 24 -51.79 -42.20 40.76
C LEU A 24 -51.46 -40.73 40.47
N LEU A 25 -50.87 -40.47 39.32
CA LEU A 25 -50.76 -39.11 38.78
C LEU A 25 -52.18 -38.64 38.39
N PRO A 26 -52.66 -37.51 38.94
CA PRO A 26 -53.97 -36.98 38.57
C PRO A 26 -53.97 -36.59 37.09
N LYS A 27 -54.87 -37.22 36.32
CA LYS A 27 -55.04 -37.03 34.85
C LYS A 27 -55.26 -35.57 34.42
N GLY A 28 -55.53 -34.65 35.35
CA GLY A 28 -55.65 -33.21 35.10
C GLY A 28 -54.33 -32.43 35.00
N LEU A 29 -53.19 -32.99 35.41
CA LEU A 29 -51.90 -32.29 35.35
C LEU A 29 -51.21 -32.44 33.98
N LEU A 30 -51.45 -33.54 33.27
CA LEU A 30 -50.88 -33.84 31.95
C LEU A 30 -51.40 -32.90 30.84
N LEU A 31 -52.68 -32.51 30.89
CA LEU A 31 -53.27 -31.58 29.92
C LEU A 31 -52.81 -30.12 30.11
N LYS A 32 -52.44 -29.71 31.32
CA LYS A 32 -51.88 -28.37 31.59
C LYS A 32 -50.40 -28.28 31.20
N GLY A 33 -49.64 -29.37 31.40
CA GLY A 33 -48.23 -29.48 30.96
C GLY A 33 -48.07 -29.44 29.44
N CYS A 34 -48.93 -30.13 28.68
CA CYS A 34 -48.90 -30.08 27.21
C CYS A 34 -49.27 -28.70 26.65
N ARG A 35 -50.16 -27.96 27.31
CA ARG A 35 -50.46 -26.57 26.94
C ARG A 35 -49.26 -25.67 27.25
N LEU A 36 -48.64 -25.78 28.42
CA LEU A 36 -47.45 -25.00 28.76
C LEU A 36 -46.28 -25.28 27.80
N LEU A 37 -46.08 -26.55 27.43
CA LEU A 37 -45.05 -26.97 26.47
C LEU A 37 -45.34 -26.39 25.08
N ALA A 38 -46.58 -26.43 24.60
CA ALA A 38 -46.97 -25.82 23.32
C ALA A 38 -46.78 -24.29 23.29
N TRP A 39 -47.03 -23.61 24.42
CA TRP A 39 -46.78 -22.17 24.55
C TRP A 39 -45.28 -21.84 24.58
N VAL A 40 -44.45 -22.64 25.25
CA VAL A 40 -42.99 -22.47 25.25
C VAL A 40 -42.40 -22.74 23.85
N THR A 41 -42.84 -23.78 23.14
CA THR A 41 -42.40 -24.04 21.77
C THR A 41 -42.83 -22.93 20.81
N GLY A 42 -44.04 -22.38 20.97
CA GLY A 42 -44.53 -21.24 20.19
C GLY A 42 -43.73 -19.96 20.44
N VAL A 43 -43.34 -19.69 21.68
CA VAL A 43 -42.49 -18.54 22.04
C VAL A 43 -41.08 -18.70 21.47
N VAL A 44 -40.47 -19.88 21.52
CA VAL A 44 -39.15 -20.14 20.92
C VAL A 44 -39.18 -20.02 19.39
N LEU A 45 -40.25 -20.48 18.72
CA LEU A 45 -40.43 -20.32 17.27
C LEU A 45 -40.65 -18.84 16.88
N ALA A 46 -41.38 -18.08 17.71
CA ALA A 46 -41.57 -16.64 17.50
C ALA A 46 -40.27 -15.86 17.70
N LEU A 47 -39.46 -16.20 18.72
CA LEU A 47 -38.15 -15.58 18.96
C LEU A 47 -37.10 -15.90 17.87
N SER A 48 -37.21 -17.04 17.18
CA SER A 48 -36.34 -17.35 16.03
C SER A 48 -36.74 -16.60 14.75
N LEU A 49 -38.01 -16.20 14.60
CA LEU A 49 -38.46 -15.28 13.54
C LEU A 49 -38.10 -13.80 13.83
N LEU A 50 -37.79 -13.47 15.09
CA LEU A 50 -37.25 -12.18 15.53
C LEU A 50 -35.71 -12.10 15.46
N SER A 51 -35.05 -13.15 14.96
CA SER A 51 -33.66 -13.04 14.47
C SER A 51 -33.67 -12.23 13.19
N GLY A 52 -33.94 -10.93 13.35
CA GLY A 52 -34.00 -9.96 12.26
C GLY A 52 -32.74 -10.08 11.43
N SER A 53 -32.93 -9.99 10.11
CA SER A 53 -31.86 -9.84 9.13
C SER A 53 -30.82 -8.91 9.73
N ALA A 54 -29.65 -9.45 10.09
CA ALA A 54 -28.53 -8.62 10.47
C ALA A 54 -28.25 -7.75 9.25
N ALA A 55 -28.75 -6.51 9.27
CA ALA A 55 -28.47 -5.55 8.22
C ALA A 55 -26.96 -5.38 8.25
N ALA A 56 -26.27 -5.95 7.26
CA ALA A 56 -24.85 -5.75 7.09
C ALA A 56 -24.61 -4.24 7.19
N GLN A 57 -23.83 -3.81 8.19
CA GLN A 57 -23.62 -2.38 8.37
C GLN A 57 -23.07 -1.81 7.07
N PRO A 58 -23.61 -0.68 6.58
CA PRO A 58 -23.15 -0.12 5.33
C PRO A 58 -21.66 0.22 5.47
N TYR A 59 -20.82 -0.39 4.64
CA TYR A 59 -19.41 -0.04 4.57
C TYR A 59 -19.25 1.35 3.93
N PRO A 60 -18.40 2.26 4.46
CA PRO A 60 -17.74 2.15 5.75
C PRO A 60 -18.66 2.60 6.91
N SER A 61 -18.56 1.93 8.07
CA SER A 61 -19.28 2.27 9.31
C SER A 61 -18.34 2.65 10.47
N LYS A 62 -17.03 2.64 10.23
CA LYS A 62 -15.96 3.07 11.15
C LYS A 62 -14.83 3.72 10.34
N PRO A 63 -13.86 4.39 10.99
CA PRO A 63 -12.74 5.02 10.30
C PRO A 63 -11.93 4.04 9.44
N ILE A 64 -11.45 4.53 8.29
CA ILE A 64 -10.54 3.82 7.40
C ILE A 64 -9.11 4.27 7.72
N HIS A 65 -8.19 3.32 7.87
CA HIS A 65 -6.77 3.58 8.05
C HIS A 65 -6.05 3.50 6.70
N LEU A 66 -5.47 4.62 6.25
CA LEU A 66 -4.54 4.66 5.13
C LEU A 66 -3.11 4.48 5.64
N VAL A 67 -2.56 3.29 5.42
CA VAL A 67 -1.18 2.98 5.77
C VAL A 67 -0.25 3.56 4.70
N VAL A 68 0.61 4.50 5.11
CA VAL A 68 1.65 5.10 4.26
C VAL A 68 2.98 4.43 4.60
N PRO A 69 3.63 3.72 3.66
CA PRO A 69 4.81 2.91 3.96
C PRO A 69 6.12 3.72 4.03
N PHE A 70 6.04 5.04 4.28
CA PHE A 70 7.18 5.95 4.39
C PHE A 70 6.96 6.97 5.51
N ALA A 71 8.05 7.66 5.88
CA ALA A 71 8.01 8.73 6.85
C ALA A 71 7.09 9.88 6.38
N ALA A 72 6.51 10.59 7.34
CA ALA A 72 5.67 11.75 7.09
C ALA A 72 6.46 12.87 6.37
N GLY A 73 5.74 13.70 5.60
CA GLY A 73 6.32 14.83 4.86
C GLY A 73 6.95 14.48 3.52
N GLY A 74 7.02 13.19 3.15
CA GLY A 74 7.43 12.75 1.81
C GLY A 74 6.28 12.81 0.79
N ALA A 75 6.61 12.60 -0.49
CA ALA A 75 5.65 12.69 -1.60
C ALA A 75 4.42 11.77 -1.43
N ALA A 76 4.63 10.52 -1.00
CA ALA A 76 3.55 9.57 -0.76
C ALA A 76 2.61 10.00 0.39
N ASP A 77 3.17 10.62 1.44
CA ASP A 77 2.38 11.13 2.58
C ASP A 77 1.52 12.34 2.18
N LEU A 78 2.07 13.25 1.37
CA LEU A 78 1.32 14.38 0.82
C LEU A 78 0.15 13.91 -0.05
N VAL A 79 0.39 12.94 -0.94
CA VAL A 79 -0.68 12.33 -1.75
C VAL A 79 -1.71 11.66 -0.85
N ALA A 80 -1.28 10.88 0.15
CA ALA A 80 -2.16 10.18 1.08
C ALA A 80 -3.10 11.12 1.85
N ARG A 81 -2.57 12.23 2.37
CA ARG A 81 -3.36 13.25 3.09
C ARG A 81 -4.38 13.92 2.19
N LEU A 82 -3.97 14.26 0.96
CA LEU A 82 -4.87 14.87 -0.01
C LEU A 82 -6.04 13.94 -0.39
N VAL A 83 -5.74 12.69 -0.74
CA VAL A 83 -6.79 11.73 -1.13
C VAL A 83 -7.58 11.22 0.06
N GLY A 84 -6.97 11.12 1.24
CA GLY A 84 -7.65 10.71 2.47
C GLY A 84 -8.74 11.70 2.85
N HIS A 85 -8.45 13.00 2.79
CA HIS A 85 -9.45 14.05 3.00
C HIS A 85 -10.59 13.96 1.96
N ALA A 86 -10.26 13.78 0.68
CA ALA A 86 -11.27 13.66 -0.38
C ALA A 86 -12.14 12.39 -0.24
N LEU A 87 -11.58 11.29 0.28
CA LEU A 87 -12.30 10.07 0.61
C LEU A 87 -13.22 10.25 1.80
N GLU A 88 -12.79 10.96 2.84
CA GLU A 88 -13.60 11.25 4.03
C GLU A 88 -14.89 11.98 3.64
N GLU A 89 -14.78 13.02 2.81
CA GLU A 89 -15.94 13.77 2.31
C GLU A 89 -16.94 12.89 1.54
N ARG A 90 -16.43 11.94 0.74
CA ARG A 90 -17.25 11.10 -0.16
C ARG A 90 -17.82 9.86 0.51
N LEU A 91 -17.12 9.34 1.52
CA LEU A 91 -17.52 8.13 2.23
C LEU A 91 -18.26 8.43 3.53
N GLY A 92 -18.17 9.66 4.04
CA GLY A 92 -18.82 10.08 5.29
C GLY A 92 -18.24 9.39 6.53
N GLN A 93 -16.99 8.91 6.44
CA GLN A 93 -16.25 8.28 7.54
C GLN A 93 -14.82 8.82 7.56
N ALA A 94 -14.29 9.00 8.77
CA ALA A 94 -12.95 9.51 8.96
C ALA A 94 -11.90 8.64 8.26
N VAL A 95 -10.89 9.30 7.67
CA VAL A 95 -9.75 8.63 7.05
C VAL A 95 -8.47 8.99 7.79
N VAL A 96 -7.90 8.02 8.50
CA VAL A 96 -6.73 8.20 9.37
C VAL A 96 -5.46 7.78 8.64
N ILE A 97 -4.48 8.68 8.57
CA ILE A 97 -3.16 8.37 8.00
C ILE A 97 -2.29 7.68 9.05
N ASP A 98 -1.77 6.50 8.73
CA ASP A 98 -0.85 5.70 9.56
C ASP A 98 0.49 5.52 8.84
N ASN A 99 1.51 6.31 9.23
CA ASN A 99 2.84 6.22 8.64
C ASN A 99 3.63 5.04 9.26
N ARG A 100 3.92 4.02 8.43
CA ARG A 100 4.71 2.83 8.79
C ARG A 100 5.97 2.70 7.93
N PRO A 101 7.00 3.53 8.16
CA PRO A 101 8.24 3.47 7.39
C PRO A 101 9.03 2.18 7.66
N GLY A 102 9.88 1.82 6.70
CA GLY A 102 10.89 0.77 6.87
C GLY A 102 11.06 -0.10 5.64
N ALA A 103 12.31 -0.51 5.39
CA ALA A 103 12.69 -1.41 4.28
C ALA A 103 12.08 -0.99 2.93
N THR A 104 12.20 0.30 2.58
CA THR A 104 11.70 0.86 1.31
C THR A 104 10.20 0.58 1.10
N GLY A 105 9.47 0.63 2.21
CA GLY A 105 8.03 0.45 2.27
C GLY A 105 7.54 -0.99 2.48
N THR A 106 8.44 -1.97 2.59
CA THR A 106 8.08 -3.35 2.88
C THR A 106 7.32 -3.50 4.21
N VAL A 107 7.72 -2.75 5.25
CA VAL A 107 7.11 -2.87 6.59
C VAL A 107 5.62 -2.50 6.55
N GLY A 108 5.29 -1.33 5.98
CA GLY A 108 3.90 -0.90 5.82
C GLY A 108 3.10 -1.83 4.91
N SER A 109 3.67 -2.26 3.78
CA SER A 109 2.99 -3.18 2.86
C SER A 109 2.64 -4.51 3.51
N LEU A 110 3.57 -5.13 4.25
CA LEU A 110 3.32 -6.39 4.97
C LEU A 110 2.26 -6.24 6.06
N ALA A 111 2.21 -5.08 6.72
CA ALA A 111 1.18 -4.80 7.71
C ALA A 111 -0.22 -4.81 7.08
N VAL A 112 -0.37 -4.25 5.87
CA VAL A 112 -1.65 -4.28 5.14
C VAL A 112 -1.93 -5.67 4.57
N ALA A 113 -0.96 -6.34 3.96
CA ALA A 113 -1.15 -7.69 3.42
C ALA A 113 -1.71 -8.69 4.46
N ARG A 114 -1.36 -8.49 5.74
CA ARG A 114 -1.79 -9.32 6.88
C ARG A 114 -3.01 -8.79 7.62
N ALA A 115 -3.54 -7.63 7.23
CA ALA A 115 -4.70 -7.04 7.88
C ALA A 115 -5.99 -7.81 7.54
N ALA A 116 -7.04 -7.57 8.32
CA ALA A 116 -8.36 -8.09 7.97
C ALA A 116 -8.79 -7.54 6.59
N PRO A 117 -9.30 -8.38 5.68
CA PRO A 117 -9.76 -7.96 4.36
C PRO A 117 -11.12 -7.24 4.42
N ASP A 118 -11.35 -6.39 5.40
CA ASP A 118 -12.64 -5.76 5.70
C ASP A 118 -12.77 -4.33 5.13
N GLY A 119 -11.76 -3.85 4.39
CA GLY A 119 -11.73 -2.54 3.76
C GLY A 119 -11.25 -1.39 4.65
N TYR A 120 -11.01 -1.62 5.94
CA TYR A 120 -10.66 -0.54 6.87
C TYR A 120 -9.15 -0.35 7.06
N THR A 121 -8.33 -1.19 6.45
CA THR A 121 -6.87 -1.01 6.39
C THR A 121 -6.44 -1.03 4.93
N ILE A 122 -6.12 0.12 4.38
CA ILE A 122 -5.78 0.31 2.97
C ILE A 122 -4.36 0.84 2.85
N LEU A 123 -3.58 0.27 1.95
CA LEU A 123 -2.22 0.67 1.65
C LEU A 123 -2.21 1.83 0.65
N VAL A 124 -1.46 2.88 0.97
CA VAL A 124 -0.94 3.82 -0.03
C VAL A 124 0.30 3.18 -0.66
N THR A 125 0.10 2.54 -1.80
CA THR A 125 1.13 1.80 -2.51
C THR A 125 1.96 2.70 -3.41
N VAL A 126 3.23 2.33 -3.60
CA VAL A 126 4.16 3.03 -4.48
C VAL A 126 4.89 2.03 -5.37
N ILE A 127 5.34 2.50 -6.53
CA ILE A 127 6.10 1.71 -7.49
C ILE A 127 7.37 1.07 -6.88
N SER A 128 8.03 1.72 -5.92
CA SER A 128 9.24 1.20 -5.28
C SER A 128 9.01 -0.15 -4.60
N SER A 129 7.94 -0.27 -3.80
CA SER A 129 7.65 -1.49 -3.06
C SER A 129 6.93 -2.54 -3.90
N HIS A 130 6.16 -2.14 -4.90
CA HIS A 130 5.27 -3.05 -5.65
C HIS A 130 5.73 -3.39 -7.06
N ALA A 131 6.73 -2.70 -7.61
CA ALA A 131 7.29 -3.03 -8.91
C ALA A 131 8.82 -3.12 -8.91
N VAL A 132 9.53 -2.15 -8.34
CA VAL A 132 11.00 -2.13 -8.33
C VAL A 132 11.56 -3.25 -7.47
N GLN A 133 11.19 -3.33 -6.19
CA GLN A 133 11.69 -4.38 -5.31
C GLN A 133 11.34 -5.80 -5.80
N PRO A 134 10.09 -6.11 -6.22
CA PRO A 134 9.74 -7.43 -6.77
C PRO A 134 10.46 -7.77 -8.08
N ALA A 135 10.90 -6.77 -8.84
CA ALA A 135 11.66 -6.99 -10.05
C ALA A 135 13.14 -7.32 -9.78
N LEU A 136 13.70 -6.77 -8.70
CA LEU A 136 15.15 -6.78 -8.49
C LEU A 136 15.61 -7.68 -7.34
N LYS A 137 14.76 -7.96 -6.35
CA LYS A 137 15.09 -8.89 -5.26
C LYS A 137 14.86 -10.32 -5.70
N LYS A 138 15.84 -11.19 -5.40
CA LYS A 138 15.71 -12.64 -5.64
C LYS A 138 14.53 -13.25 -4.87
N ASN A 139 14.36 -12.83 -3.62
CA ASN A 139 13.28 -13.27 -2.73
C ASN A 139 12.51 -12.04 -2.22
N PRO A 140 11.51 -11.56 -2.97
CA PRO A 140 10.69 -10.46 -2.49
C PRO A 140 9.89 -10.88 -1.24
N PRO A 141 9.66 -9.96 -0.29
CA PRO A 141 9.03 -10.26 0.99
C PRO A 141 7.51 -10.53 0.89
N PHE A 142 6.90 -10.21 -0.24
CA PHE A 142 5.49 -10.43 -0.58
C PHE A 142 5.34 -10.47 -2.11
N ASP A 143 4.22 -11.02 -2.59
CA ASP A 143 3.81 -10.90 -3.98
C ASP A 143 2.96 -9.62 -4.16
N PRO A 144 3.41 -8.66 -5.00
CA PRO A 144 2.73 -7.36 -5.13
C PRO A 144 1.35 -7.44 -5.80
N ILE A 145 0.98 -8.59 -6.37
CA ILE A 145 -0.31 -8.84 -7.02
C ILE A 145 -1.14 -9.82 -6.21
N ALA A 146 -0.56 -10.95 -5.77
CA ALA A 146 -1.33 -12.01 -5.11
C ALA A 146 -1.68 -11.68 -3.65
N ASP A 147 -0.86 -10.89 -2.95
CA ASP A 147 -1.08 -10.54 -1.54
C ASP A 147 -1.95 -9.29 -1.35
N PHE A 148 -2.41 -8.67 -2.44
CA PHE A 148 -3.13 -7.39 -2.41
C PHE A 148 -4.32 -7.35 -3.38
N ALA A 149 -5.34 -6.59 -3.01
CA ALA A 149 -6.45 -6.21 -3.88
C ALA A 149 -6.20 -4.80 -4.44
N PRO A 150 -5.89 -4.63 -5.74
CA PRO A 150 -5.75 -3.31 -6.36
C PRO A 150 -7.05 -2.51 -6.26
N ILE A 151 -6.97 -1.23 -5.90
CA ILE A 151 -8.15 -0.35 -5.84
C ILE A 151 -8.09 0.68 -6.96
N VAL A 152 -7.03 1.49 -7.00
CA VAL A 152 -6.89 2.54 -8.03
C VAL A 152 -5.45 3.03 -8.11
N ARG A 153 -5.00 3.39 -9.32
CA ARG A 153 -3.80 4.22 -9.50
C ARG A 153 -4.20 5.67 -9.29
N ILE A 154 -3.73 6.31 -8.23
CA ILE A 154 -4.12 7.69 -7.89
C ILE A 154 -3.51 8.65 -8.91
N ALA A 155 -2.19 8.59 -9.05
CA ALA A 155 -1.44 9.57 -9.82
C ALA A 155 -0.13 9.00 -10.34
N ASN A 156 0.34 9.57 -11.44
CA ASN A 156 1.67 9.34 -11.98
C ASN A 156 2.60 10.50 -11.58
N SER A 157 3.90 10.26 -11.54
CA SER A 157 4.90 11.32 -11.43
C SER A 157 6.12 11.03 -12.27
N ILE A 158 6.83 12.09 -12.61
CA ILE A 158 8.18 12.03 -13.16
C ILE A 158 9.16 12.37 -12.04
N GLN A 159 10.40 11.91 -12.14
CA GLN A 159 11.46 12.30 -11.22
C GLN A 159 12.13 13.56 -11.74
N THR A 160 12.48 14.46 -10.83
CA THR A 160 13.36 15.59 -11.09
C THR A 160 14.73 15.25 -10.51
N LEU A 161 15.75 15.33 -11.35
CA LEU A 161 17.13 15.31 -10.92
C LEU A 161 17.53 16.71 -10.48
N VAL A 162 17.88 16.83 -9.21
CA VAL A 162 18.41 18.05 -8.62
C VAL A 162 19.82 17.82 -8.09
N ALA A 163 20.58 18.89 -7.98
CA ALA A 163 21.92 18.93 -7.42
C ALA A 163 22.01 19.97 -6.29
N ARG A 164 22.95 19.78 -5.36
CA ARG A 164 23.34 20.86 -4.44
C ARG A 164 23.85 22.07 -5.23
N ASN A 165 23.66 23.27 -4.68
CA ASN A 165 23.86 24.51 -5.43
C ASN A 165 25.31 24.71 -5.94
N ASN A 166 26.30 24.31 -5.15
CA ASN A 166 27.73 24.44 -5.43
C ASN A 166 28.34 23.25 -6.21
N LEU A 167 27.56 22.27 -6.66
CA LEU A 167 28.05 21.22 -7.56
C LEU A 167 28.35 21.85 -8.94
N PRO A 168 29.52 21.66 -9.56
CA PRO A 168 29.87 22.31 -10.83
C PRO A 168 29.25 21.59 -12.05
N ALA A 169 27.91 21.46 -12.04
CA ALA A 169 27.11 20.92 -13.12
C ALA A 169 25.72 21.55 -13.14
N SER A 170 25.24 22.00 -14.29
CA SER A 170 23.93 22.67 -14.45
C SER A 170 22.98 21.93 -15.38
N ASN A 171 23.43 20.81 -15.95
CA ASN A 171 22.66 19.92 -16.82
C ASN A 171 23.26 18.51 -16.78
N ALA A 172 22.59 17.55 -17.42
CA ALA A 172 23.00 16.15 -17.34
C ALA A 172 24.40 15.89 -17.97
N ALA A 173 24.74 16.56 -19.08
CA ALA A 173 26.05 16.41 -19.72
C ALA A 173 27.19 16.90 -18.83
N GLU A 174 27.03 18.06 -18.18
CA GLU A 174 28.01 18.58 -17.21
C GLU A 174 28.12 17.69 -15.98
N LEU A 175 27.00 17.15 -15.48
CA LEU A 175 27.02 16.20 -14.36
C LEU A 175 27.80 14.93 -14.73
N VAL A 176 27.55 14.38 -15.92
CA VAL A 176 28.27 13.22 -16.44
C VAL A 176 29.76 13.53 -16.59
N ALA A 177 30.12 14.67 -17.16
CA ALA A 177 31.51 15.09 -17.32
C ALA A 177 32.21 15.22 -15.95
N TYR A 178 31.55 15.87 -14.98
CA TYR A 178 32.07 16.02 -13.62
C TYR A 178 32.27 14.66 -12.94
N ALA A 179 31.28 13.76 -13.03
CA ALA A 179 31.37 12.43 -12.44
C ALA A 179 32.48 11.57 -13.08
N LYS A 180 32.71 11.68 -14.39
CA LYS A 180 33.84 11.00 -15.08
C LYS A 180 35.20 11.48 -14.59
N GLN A 181 35.33 12.76 -14.30
CA GLN A 181 36.58 13.33 -13.77
C GLN A 181 36.78 13.03 -12.28
N ASN A 182 35.71 12.68 -11.57
CA ASN A 182 35.70 12.48 -10.12
C ASN A 182 35.01 11.14 -9.75
N PRO A 183 35.53 9.99 -10.22
CA PRO A 183 34.90 8.69 -10.01
C PRO A 183 34.73 8.40 -8.52
N GLY A 184 33.53 7.97 -8.12
CA GLY A 184 33.19 7.64 -6.73
C GLY A 184 33.12 8.85 -5.78
N LYS A 185 33.19 10.09 -6.30
CA LYS A 185 33.07 11.32 -5.48
C LYS A 185 31.69 11.93 -5.48
N VAL A 186 30.90 11.70 -6.54
CA VAL A 186 29.50 12.14 -6.60
C VAL A 186 28.65 11.14 -5.84
N ASN A 187 27.91 11.60 -4.83
CA ASN A 187 26.94 10.78 -4.12
C ASN A 187 25.50 11.12 -4.52
N TYR A 188 24.60 10.13 -4.47
CA TYR A 188 23.19 10.33 -4.80
C TYR A 188 22.26 9.73 -3.75
N GLY A 189 21.19 10.47 -3.44
CA GLY A 189 20.21 10.08 -2.44
C GLY A 189 19.07 9.26 -3.01
N SER A 190 18.42 8.50 -2.13
CA SER A 190 17.18 7.80 -2.45
C SER A 190 16.28 7.63 -1.23
N SER A 191 15.03 7.23 -1.44
CA SER A 191 14.10 6.83 -0.37
C SER A 191 14.32 5.41 0.18
N GLY A 192 15.48 4.82 -0.08
CA GLY A 192 15.91 3.55 0.49
C GLY A 192 16.51 2.61 -0.55
N VAL A 193 17.18 1.56 -0.06
CA VAL A 193 17.75 0.52 -0.93
C VAL A 193 16.62 -0.17 -1.70
N GLY A 194 16.75 -0.18 -3.02
CA GLY A 194 15.78 -0.76 -3.95
C GLY A 194 14.55 0.11 -4.19
N SER A 195 14.64 1.40 -3.87
CA SER A 195 13.65 2.39 -4.28
C SER A 195 13.82 2.76 -5.76
N LEU A 196 12.81 3.40 -6.35
CA LEU A 196 12.90 3.91 -7.71
C LEU A 196 14.08 4.90 -7.90
N PRO A 197 14.36 5.85 -6.99
CA PRO A 197 15.55 6.68 -7.10
C PRO A 197 16.87 5.90 -7.01
N HIS A 198 16.94 4.82 -6.20
CA HIS A 198 18.12 3.95 -6.18
C HIS A 198 18.37 3.32 -7.55
N LEU A 199 17.33 2.71 -8.14
CA LEU A 199 17.39 2.18 -9.50
C LEU A 199 17.75 3.27 -10.52
N GLY A 200 17.20 4.47 -10.38
CA GLY A 200 17.48 5.62 -11.23
C GLY A 200 18.96 6.02 -11.25
N GLY A 201 19.61 6.03 -10.09
CA GLY A 201 21.05 6.25 -9.99
C GLY A 201 21.84 5.16 -10.72
N LYS A 202 21.52 3.88 -10.48
CA LYS A 202 22.16 2.75 -11.20
C LYS A 202 21.94 2.78 -12.71
N MET A 203 20.75 3.19 -13.15
CA MET A 203 20.46 3.42 -14.57
C MET A 203 21.34 4.52 -15.16
N MET A 204 21.58 5.59 -14.40
CA MET A 204 22.45 6.70 -14.82
C MET A 204 23.93 6.26 -14.90
N GLU A 205 24.42 5.55 -13.87
CA GLU A 205 25.77 4.97 -13.87
C GLU A 205 26.02 4.12 -15.11
N ARG A 206 25.09 3.19 -15.41
CA ARG A 206 25.18 2.32 -16.57
C ARG A 206 25.11 3.09 -17.89
N ALA A 207 24.16 4.02 -18.02
CA ALA A 207 23.94 4.75 -19.27
C ALA A 207 25.11 5.68 -19.61
N ALA A 208 25.73 6.29 -18.60
CA ALA A 208 26.78 7.29 -18.80
C ALA A 208 28.21 6.73 -18.63
N GLY A 209 28.36 5.52 -18.09
CA GLY A 209 29.66 4.95 -17.73
C GLY A 209 30.34 5.77 -16.63
N ILE A 210 29.60 6.06 -15.55
CA ILE A 210 30.07 6.83 -14.40
C ILE A 210 29.91 6.03 -13.11
N GLU A 211 30.70 6.38 -12.09
CA GLU A 211 30.66 5.76 -10.76
C GLU A 211 30.22 6.79 -9.73
N MET A 212 29.15 6.46 -8.99
CA MET A 212 28.56 7.30 -7.96
C MET A 212 28.32 6.50 -6.68
N VAL A 213 28.27 7.20 -5.54
CA VAL A 213 28.03 6.58 -4.24
C VAL A 213 26.56 6.71 -3.85
N HIS A 214 25.89 5.59 -3.61
CA HIS A 214 24.50 5.60 -3.14
C HIS A 214 24.40 5.91 -1.65
N VAL A 215 23.51 6.83 -1.28
CA VAL A 215 23.18 7.15 0.11
C VAL A 215 21.68 6.89 0.34
N PRO A 216 21.29 5.83 1.08
CA PRO A 216 19.89 5.53 1.35
C PRO A 216 19.34 6.36 2.52
N PHE A 217 18.13 6.91 2.35
CA PHE A 217 17.37 7.59 3.40
C PHE A 217 16.03 6.89 3.64
N SER A 218 15.36 7.18 4.76
CA SER A 218 14.05 6.60 5.12
C SER A 218 12.85 7.22 4.38
N GLY A 219 13.09 7.97 3.29
CA GLY A 219 12.08 8.65 2.50
C GLY A 219 12.63 9.86 1.74
N ASP A 220 11.78 10.51 0.95
CA ASP A 220 12.18 11.67 0.14
C ASP A 220 12.53 12.91 0.99
N ALA A 221 11.76 13.18 2.05
CA ALA A 221 11.97 14.33 2.93
C ALA A 221 13.37 14.36 3.59
N PRO A 222 13.85 13.29 4.26
CA PRO A 222 15.21 13.29 4.80
C PRO A 222 16.29 13.41 3.73
N ALA A 223 16.09 12.86 2.52
CA ALA A 223 17.02 13.02 1.41
C ALA A 223 17.07 14.48 0.90
N MET A 224 15.93 15.15 0.82
CA MET A 224 15.85 16.57 0.45
C MET A 224 16.56 17.47 1.47
N ASN A 225 16.41 17.20 2.76
CA ASN A 225 17.14 17.93 3.80
C ASN A 225 18.66 17.76 3.67
N ALA A 226 19.11 16.56 3.30
CA ALA A 226 20.54 16.27 3.13
C ALA A 226 21.15 17.04 1.95
N ILE A 227 20.46 17.15 0.81
CA ILE A 227 20.96 17.93 -0.35
C ILE A 227 20.94 19.43 -0.07
N ILE A 228 19.92 19.94 0.63
CA ILE A 228 19.86 21.35 1.04
C ILE A 228 21.00 21.69 2.00
N SER A 229 21.36 20.74 2.88
CA SER A 229 22.49 20.88 3.81
C SER A 229 23.85 20.52 3.17
N GLU A 230 23.89 20.32 1.86
CA GLU A 230 25.08 19.98 1.06
C GLU A 230 25.79 18.66 1.46
N ASN A 231 25.12 17.81 2.24
CA ASN A 231 25.59 16.46 2.59
C ASN A 231 25.28 15.42 1.50
N LEU A 232 24.60 15.83 0.44
CA LEU A 232 24.24 15.01 -0.72
C LEU A 232 24.48 15.80 -2.01
N ASP A 233 25.09 15.21 -3.04
CA ASP A 233 25.38 15.92 -4.29
C ASP A 233 24.16 15.98 -5.21
N ILE A 234 23.49 14.86 -5.44
CA ILE A 234 22.32 14.77 -6.33
C ILE A 234 21.17 13.96 -5.74
N LEU A 235 19.94 14.27 -6.16
CA LEU A 235 18.74 13.57 -5.74
C LEU A 235 17.75 13.45 -6.91
N LEU A 236 17.17 12.26 -7.08
CA LEU A 236 15.99 12.02 -7.91
C LEU A 236 14.75 11.99 -7.02
N THR A 237 13.82 12.92 -7.23
CA THR A 237 12.56 12.98 -6.45
C THR A 237 11.44 13.61 -7.27
N PRO A 238 10.16 13.19 -7.08
CA PRO A 238 9.03 13.88 -7.68
C PRO A 238 8.73 15.24 -7.02
N SER A 239 9.24 15.48 -5.79
CA SER A 239 8.88 16.64 -4.97
C SER A 239 9.99 17.71 -4.95
N ALA A 240 10.54 18.04 -6.13
CA ALA A 240 11.62 19.03 -6.25
C ALA A 240 11.14 20.46 -6.55
N ARG A 241 9.91 20.63 -7.05
CA ARG A 241 9.43 21.90 -7.65
C ARG A 241 9.62 23.12 -6.76
N SER A 242 9.05 23.10 -5.57
CA SER A 242 9.13 24.23 -4.63
C SER A 242 10.58 24.55 -4.25
N TYR A 243 11.42 23.53 -4.07
CA TYR A 243 12.83 23.71 -3.71
C TYR A 243 13.68 24.29 -4.86
N VAL A 244 13.38 23.92 -6.10
CA VAL A 244 14.00 24.50 -7.29
C VAL A 244 13.55 25.96 -7.47
N GLU A 245 12.26 26.24 -7.36
CA GLU A 245 11.70 27.59 -7.48
C GLU A 245 12.23 28.53 -6.39
N ALA A 246 12.41 28.02 -5.17
CA ALA A 246 13.01 28.74 -4.04
C ALA A 246 14.55 28.78 -4.07
N LYS A 247 15.19 28.17 -5.08
CA LYS A 247 16.66 28.12 -5.26
C LYS A 247 17.42 27.43 -4.12
N ASN A 248 16.75 26.58 -3.34
CA ASN A 248 17.39 25.75 -2.33
C ASN A 248 18.25 24.64 -2.95
N VAL A 249 17.88 24.18 -4.15
CA VAL A 249 18.62 23.20 -4.94
C VAL A 249 18.62 23.61 -6.41
N LYS A 250 19.58 23.09 -7.17
CA LYS A 250 19.72 23.35 -8.60
C LYS A 250 19.03 22.26 -9.41
N LEU A 251 18.23 22.64 -10.41
CA LEU A 251 17.65 21.72 -11.39
C LEU A 251 18.75 21.20 -12.34
N ILE A 252 18.77 19.89 -12.57
CA ILE A 252 19.56 19.26 -13.65
C ILE A 252 18.67 18.83 -14.81
N GLY A 253 17.49 18.27 -14.52
CA GLY A 253 16.49 17.91 -15.54
C GLY A 253 15.42 16.96 -15.02
N ILE A 254 14.41 16.70 -15.85
CA ILE A 254 13.32 15.75 -15.55
C ILE A 254 13.46 14.43 -16.29
N SER A 255 12.96 13.35 -15.70
CA SER A 255 13.13 11.97 -16.18
C SER A 255 12.03 11.48 -17.13
N SER A 256 11.25 12.38 -17.73
CA SER A 256 10.38 12.07 -18.86
C SER A 256 11.13 12.23 -20.18
N LEU A 257 10.67 11.54 -21.22
CA LEU A 257 11.27 11.67 -22.56
C LEU A 257 10.91 13.01 -23.23
N GLN A 258 9.80 13.61 -22.82
CA GLN A 258 9.30 14.90 -23.30
C GLN A 258 9.11 15.84 -22.12
N ARG A 259 9.18 17.15 -22.37
CA ARG A 259 8.97 18.16 -21.34
C ARG A 259 7.56 18.06 -20.76
N SER A 260 7.47 18.31 -19.45
CA SER A 260 6.19 18.33 -18.76
C SER A 260 5.44 19.65 -19.04
N PRO A 261 4.15 19.62 -19.40
CA PRO A 261 3.34 20.83 -19.49
C PRO A 261 3.28 21.63 -18.19
N ALA A 262 3.44 20.98 -17.03
CA ALA A 262 3.47 21.65 -15.74
C ALA A 262 4.76 22.45 -15.48
N THR A 263 5.84 22.11 -16.19
CA THR A 263 7.17 22.74 -16.09
C THR A 263 7.84 22.82 -17.47
N PRO A 264 7.28 23.60 -18.43
CA PRO A 264 7.72 23.57 -19.83
C PRO A 264 9.14 24.12 -20.05
N ALA A 265 9.62 24.93 -19.11
CA ALA A 265 10.98 25.45 -19.09
C ALA A 265 12.03 24.42 -18.63
N TRP A 266 11.61 23.33 -17.97
CA TRP A 266 12.53 22.35 -17.42
C TRP A 266 12.97 21.37 -18.52
N PRO A 267 14.28 21.25 -18.79
CA PRO A 267 14.77 20.33 -19.80
C PRO A 267 14.64 18.89 -19.32
N THR A 268 14.51 17.96 -20.27
CA THR A 268 14.57 16.53 -19.94
C THR A 268 16.01 16.05 -19.82
N LEU A 269 16.22 14.97 -19.06
CA LEU A 269 17.51 14.27 -19.03
C LEU A 269 17.85 13.68 -20.42
N ASN A 270 16.82 13.28 -21.16
CA ASN A 270 16.93 12.83 -22.55
C ASN A 270 17.51 13.92 -23.48
N GLU A 271 17.10 15.17 -23.30
CA GLU A 271 17.59 16.33 -24.08
C GLU A 271 19.02 16.73 -23.73
N THR A 272 19.46 16.50 -22.49
CA THR A 272 20.62 17.23 -21.92
C THR A 272 21.83 16.39 -21.62
N GLY A 273 21.84 15.09 -21.95
CA GLY A 273 23.05 14.26 -21.80
C GLY A 273 22.80 12.79 -21.44
N LEU A 274 21.55 12.37 -21.26
CA LEU A 274 21.18 10.97 -20.97
C LEU A 274 20.10 10.47 -21.96
N PRO A 275 20.45 10.22 -23.24
CA PRO A 275 19.48 9.78 -24.24
C PRO A 275 18.69 8.54 -23.82
N GLY A 276 17.38 8.57 -24.01
CA GLY A 276 16.48 7.47 -23.64
C GLY A 276 16.23 7.31 -22.13
N PHE A 277 16.82 8.15 -21.28
CA PHE A 277 16.61 8.07 -19.83
C PHE A 277 15.15 8.40 -19.47
N LYS A 278 14.42 7.38 -19.04
CA LYS A 278 13.03 7.47 -18.61
C LYS A 278 12.86 6.81 -17.25
N LEU A 279 12.39 7.57 -16.28
CA LEU A 279 12.09 7.07 -14.94
C LEU A 279 10.78 7.68 -14.46
N VAL A 280 9.70 6.92 -14.53
CA VAL A 280 8.36 7.36 -14.13
C VAL A 280 7.89 6.55 -12.93
N SER A 281 7.02 7.16 -12.14
CA SER A 281 6.50 6.60 -10.90
C SER A 281 4.99 6.70 -10.86
N TRP A 282 4.38 6.01 -9.89
CA TRP A 282 2.98 6.13 -9.55
C TRP A 282 2.77 5.91 -8.06
N VAL A 283 1.64 6.43 -7.58
CA VAL A 283 1.06 6.15 -6.25
C VAL A 283 -0.34 5.59 -6.46
N GLY A 284 -0.74 4.62 -5.66
CA GLY A 284 -2.05 3.99 -5.74
C GLY A 284 -2.59 3.55 -4.40
N LEU A 285 -3.79 2.97 -4.41
CA LEU A 285 -4.41 2.32 -3.25
C LEU A 285 -4.55 0.82 -3.48
N MET A 286 -4.29 0.04 -2.43
CA MET A 286 -4.52 -1.40 -2.42
C MET A 286 -5.04 -1.86 -1.06
N GLY A 287 -5.95 -2.82 -1.03
CA GLY A 287 -6.35 -3.53 0.19
C GLY A 287 -5.63 -4.87 0.34
N PRO A 288 -5.87 -5.62 1.42
CA PRO A 288 -5.49 -7.03 1.53
C PRO A 288 -6.08 -7.88 0.38
N ALA A 289 -5.41 -8.96 -0.02
CA ALA A 289 -5.79 -9.82 -1.16
C ALA A 289 -7.29 -10.19 -1.20
N ALA A 290 -7.84 -10.59 -0.05
CA ALA A 290 -9.21 -11.10 0.05
C ALA A 290 -10.26 -10.00 0.25
N THR A 291 -9.92 -8.72 0.06
CA THR A 291 -10.88 -7.62 0.22
C THR A 291 -12.07 -7.81 -0.74
N PRO A 292 -13.32 -7.80 -0.25
CA PRO A 292 -14.49 -8.02 -1.08
C PRO A 292 -14.57 -7.07 -2.28
N ALA A 293 -15.02 -7.59 -3.42
CA ALA A 293 -15.05 -6.86 -4.67
C ALA A 293 -15.95 -5.60 -4.60
N GLU A 294 -17.03 -5.64 -3.83
CA GLU A 294 -17.91 -4.51 -3.61
C GLU A 294 -17.24 -3.39 -2.81
N ILE A 295 -16.36 -3.72 -1.87
CA ILE A 295 -15.56 -2.74 -1.12
C ILE A 295 -14.53 -2.09 -2.04
N VAL A 296 -13.83 -2.90 -2.84
CA VAL A 296 -12.87 -2.42 -3.85
C VAL A 296 -13.56 -1.48 -4.83
N ALA A 297 -14.73 -1.87 -5.36
CA ALA A 297 -15.51 -1.06 -6.30
C ALA A 297 -15.99 0.25 -5.65
N ARG A 298 -16.42 0.22 -4.40
CA ARG A 298 -16.85 1.43 -3.67
C ARG A 298 -15.70 2.40 -3.43
N LEU A 299 -14.54 1.91 -3.00
CA LEU A 299 -13.34 2.72 -2.82
C LEU A 299 -12.83 3.29 -4.15
N ASN A 300 -12.82 2.49 -5.21
CA ASN A 300 -12.43 2.93 -6.56
C ASN A 300 -13.37 4.03 -7.07
N ARG A 301 -14.69 3.89 -6.89
CA ARG A 301 -15.66 4.93 -7.28
C ARG A 301 -15.45 6.23 -6.51
N ALA A 302 -15.36 6.16 -5.18
CA ALA A 302 -15.09 7.34 -4.36
C ALA A 302 -13.79 8.04 -4.75
N MET A 303 -12.74 7.28 -5.08
CA MET A 303 -11.50 7.83 -5.60
C MET A 303 -11.63 8.42 -7.00
N THR A 304 -12.41 7.80 -7.89
CA THR A 304 -12.65 8.33 -9.24
C THR A 304 -13.34 9.68 -9.15
N ASP A 305 -14.37 9.81 -8.29
CA ASP A 305 -15.06 11.06 -8.02
C ASP A 305 -14.13 12.10 -7.36
N ALA A 306 -13.18 11.66 -6.53
CA ALA A 306 -12.16 12.54 -5.93
C ALA A 306 -11.17 13.07 -6.96
N LEU A 307 -10.70 12.21 -7.86
CA LEU A 307 -9.73 12.58 -8.90
C LEU A 307 -10.36 13.42 -10.03
N GLY A 308 -11.69 13.37 -10.16
CA GLY A 308 -12.46 14.27 -11.02
C GLY A 308 -12.57 15.71 -10.49
N ASP A 309 -12.28 15.94 -9.20
CA ASP A 309 -12.34 17.26 -8.59
C ASP A 309 -11.17 18.15 -9.04
N PRO A 310 -11.43 19.34 -9.62
CA PRO A 310 -10.38 20.27 -10.06
C PRO A 310 -9.42 20.68 -8.94
N SER A 311 -9.90 20.79 -7.69
CA SER A 311 -9.07 21.17 -6.55
C SER A 311 -8.06 20.08 -6.18
N VAL A 312 -8.48 18.81 -6.23
CA VAL A 312 -7.61 17.65 -6.00
C VAL A 312 -6.58 17.54 -7.11
N ARG A 313 -7.00 17.69 -8.37
CA ARG A 313 -6.09 17.70 -9.53
C ARG A 313 -5.04 18.79 -9.40
N SER A 314 -5.45 20.03 -9.11
CA SER A 314 -4.54 21.17 -8.98
C SER A 314 -3.51 20.95 -7.87
N ARG A 315 -3.94 20.43 -6.70
CA ARG A 315 -3.03 20.13 -5.60
C ARG A 315 -2.03 19.03 -5.94
N LEU A 316 -2.45 17.97 -6.65
CA LEU A 316 -1.53 16.93 -7.15
C LEU A 316 -0.49 17.52 -8.12
N GLU A 317 -0.92 18.37 -9.06
CA GLU A 317 -0.03 19.02 -10.03
C GLU A 317 1.01 19.94 -9.35
N GLN A 318 0.60 20.66 -8.29
CA GLN A 318 1.51 21.49 -7.50
C GLN A 318 2.64 20.69 -6.85
N ILE A 319 2.38 19.44 -6.44
CA ILE A 319 3.39 18.56 -5.83
C ILE A 319 4.09 17.63 -6.84
N GLY A 320 3.92 17.86 -8.15
CA GLY A 320 4.64 17.15 -9.21
C GLY A 320 3.96 15.88 -9.73
N TYR A 321 2.66 15.72 -9.47
CA TYR A 321 1.87 14.56 -9.87
C TYR A 321 0.82 14.90 -10.91
N SER A 322 0.54 13.96 -11.81
CA SER A 322 -0.61 14.02 -12.71
C SER A 322 -1.63 12.95 -12.35
N VAL A 323 -2.91 13.32 -12.37
CA VAL A 323 -4.01 12.39 -12.09
C VAL A 323 -3.94 11.20 -13.05
N ALA A 324 -4.12 9.99 -12.50
CA ALA A 324 -4.21 8.77 -13.29
C ALA A 324 -5.64 8.21 -13.30
N GLY A 325 -6.12 7.75 -12.14
CA GLY A 325 -7.41 7.05 -12.03
C GLY A 325 -7.40 5.68 -12.70
N GLY A 326 -8.58 5.28 -13.20
CA GLY A 326 -8.81 4.01 -13.88
C GLY A 326 -9.36 2.90 -12.98
N SER A 327 -9.54 1.73 -13.59
CA SER A 327 -10.07 0.53 -12.96
C SER A 327 -9.03 -0.20 -12.09
N PRO A 328 -9.47 -1.03 -11.12
CA PRO A 328 -8.60 -1.95 -10.41
C PRO A 328 -7.73 -2.83 -11.32
N SER A 329 -8.29 -3.34 -12.41
CA SER A 329 -7.59 -4.23 -13.35
C SER A 329 -6.50 -3.50 -14.12
N GLU A 330 -6.77 -2.29 -14.63
CA GLU A 330 -5.75 -1.47 -15.30
C GLU A 330 -4.58 -1.14 -14.36
N PHE A 331 -4.86 -0.95 -13.07
CA PHE A 331 -3.80 -0.74 -12.09
C PHE A 331 -2.98 -2.01 -11.85
N ALA A 332 -3.62 -3.17 -11.75
CA ALA A 332 -2.93 -4.46 -11.66
C ALA A 332 -2.00 -4.70 -12.87
N ASP A 333 -2.48 -4.40 -14.08
CA ASP A 333 -1.72 -4.55 -15.31
C ASP A 333 -0.53 -3.58 -15.37
N ALA A 334 -0.71 -2.34 -14.91
CA ALA A 334 0.38 -1.39 -14.79
C ALA A 334 1.51 -1.91 -13.90
N ILE A 335 1.17 -2.52 -12.75
CA ILE A 335 2.15 -3.13 -11.83
C ILE A 335 2.90 -4.29 -12.52
N ARG A 336 2.17 -5.21 -13.19
CA ARG A 336 2.79 -6.34 -13.92
C ARG A 336 3.75 -5.86 -15.01
N ASN A 337 3.33 -4.86 -15.78
CA ASN A 337 4.13 -4.28 -16.85
C ASN A 337 5.39 -3.59 -16.31
N ASP A 338 5.28 -2.88 -15.19
CA ASP A 338 6.44 -2.25 -14.55
C ASP A 338 7.42 -3.28 -13.99
N ILE A 339 6.95 -4.36 -13.38
CA ILE A 339 7.79 -5.48 -12.92
C ILE A 339 8.57 -6.06 -14.10
N ALA A 340 7.88 -6.37 -15.21
CA ALA A 340 8.52 -6.91 -16.41
C ALA A 340 9.56 -5.93 -16.99
N ARG A 341 9.22 -4.63 -17.06
CA ARG A 341 10.13 -3.58 -17.52
C ARG A 341 11.39 -3.52 -16.66
N PHE A 342 11.25 -3.50 -15.34
CA PHE A 342 12.40 -3.38 -14.44
C PHE A 342 13.28 -4.64 -14.43
N LYS A 343 12.68 -5.84 -14.54
CA LYS A 343 13.44 -7.09 -14.72
C LYS A 343 14.31 -7.04 -15.98
N ALA A 344 13.77 -6.53 -17.08
CA ALA A 344 14.50 -6.42 -18.35
C ALA A 344 15.72 -5.48 -18.28
N LEU A 345 15.79 -4.59 -17.29
CA LEU A 345 16.98 -3.75 -17.10
C LEU A 345 18.20 -4.56 -16.66
N ASN A 346 18.04 -5.71 -16.00
CA ASN A 346 19.14 -6.53 -15.50
C ASN A 346 20.17 -5.70 -14.70
N ILE A 347 19.69 -4.82 -13.82
CA ILE A 347 20.52 -3.96 -12.95
C ILE A 347 20.54 -4.57 -11.55
N ASN A 348 21.74 -4.81 -11.01
CA ASN A 348 21.87 -5.18 -9.61
C ASN A 348 21.84 -3.93 -8.72
N ILE A 349 21.07 -4.00 -7.65
CA ILE A 349 20.91 -2.98 -6.61
C ILE A 349 21.36 -3.49 -5.23
N GLU A 350 21.89 -4.72 -5.17
CA GLU A 350 22.61 -5.27 -4.02
C GLU A 350 24.10 -4.93 -4.13
#